data_AF-A0A7S1L535-F1
#
_entry.id   AF-A0A7S1L535-F1
#
_cell.length_a   1.000
_cell.length_b   1.000
_cell.length_c   1.000
_cell.angle_alpha   90.00
_cell.angle_beta   90.00
_cell.angle_gamma   90.00
#
_symmetry.space_group_name_H-M   'P 1'
#
loop_
_entity.id
_entity.type
_entity.pdbx_description
1 polymer ?
#
loop_
_entity_poly.entity_id
_entity_poly.type
_entity_poly.pdbx_seq_one_letter_code
_entity_poly.pdbx_strand_id
1 'polypeptide(L)'
;MRLPLDHFCPTAHRWLQVLHLDHLVEVNSATKAMLMVSSVISVGFSFGWLSDILQLTCFTGHPWTDEGIGQYTCLYKFLGGLVLLVMAKHSLIAWAYFDETDDGLRLKKERCLGELERQCGTVLRRATKQAKQLVGLLSADLEEKVNDHVARMQTILGRIEHDQDPQAQQLYERLATSMAHHLHGLRQPAIEHFRKLVALSGQARFLEEVLERERHESMVGLLTGKATGLPRTETGHSDLEVSLLLGGLVGHIHRGWTAACCCCSTGAAGPLQRRSSVELKFSLPTEADLQEELREPTPEERKRSPEQVVLRPMRLVLRWFEKIVPDHEAAARSPASAASGSAVDWGAPEREVCEQLAEVLLHLRRSPVYRCMLLGILASIAFFVFYWQTAGQVVGLLRAGSCRGPESVSCVGAFLRKVFGLCGMGCYAVSLTVVLWNVERLDAVLQVQEEIHEIEDFKRQIDRLNTQLLAEDDSNISMIQTIERQLAAQKRLVAAFYNDCWGGTVQLSRFEQLASELESALSKGRSLRERAGQLWKCTGGSARSYLPVSGENLTKGRQGGA
;
A
#
# COMPACT_ATOMS: atom_id res chain seq x y z
N MET A 1 -37.02 -7.01 -17.38
CA MET A 1 -37.59 -7.94 -18.38
C MET A 1 -36.62 -9.11 -18.54
N ARG A 2 -37.06 -10.35 -18.33
CA ARG A 2 -36.18 -11.52 -18.58
C ARG A 2 -36.20 -11.82 -20.06
N LEU A 3 -35.04 -11.79 -20.70
CA LEU A 3 -34.90 -12.29 -22.06
C LEU A 3 -35.01 -13.82 -22.02
N PRO A 4 -35.82 -14.45 -22.88
CA PRO A 4 -35.92 -15.91 -22.97
C PRO A 4 -34.69 -16.49 -23.70
N LEU A 5 -33.49 -16.21 -23.17
CA LEU A 5 -32.21 -16.70 -23.69
C LEU A 5 -32.10 -18.23 -23.63
N ASP A 6 -32.84 -18.83 -22.70
CA ASP A 6 -33.04 -20.27 -22.58
C ASP A 6 -33.66 -20.87 -23.85
N HIS A 7 -34.57 -20.14 -24.52
CA HIS A 7 -35.21 -20.58 -25.76
C HIS A 7 -34.35 -20.29 -27.00
N PHE A 8 -33.70 -19.13 -27.06
CA PHE A 8 -32.94 -18.73 -28.24
C PHE A 8 -31.52 -19.32 -28.32
N CYS A 9 -30.84 -19.48 -27.19
CA CYS A 9 -29.47 -20.00 -27.15
C CYS A 9 -29.17 -20.73 -25.82
N PRO A 10 -29.69 -21.96 -25.64
CA PRO A 10 -29.54 -22.70 -24.38
C PRO A 10 -28.07 -22.95 -24.00
N THR A 11 -27.18 -23.08 -25.00
CA THR A 11 -25.75 -23.25 -24.77
C THR A 11 -25.12 -21.99 -24.16
N ALA A 12 -25.43 -20.80 -24.67
CA ALA A 12 -24.91 -19.55 -24.11
C ALA A 12 -25.42 -19.31 -22.68
N HIS A 13 -26.69 -19.65 -22.42
CA HIS A 13 -27.26 -19.55 -21.08
C HIS A 13 -26.53 -20.47 -20.07
N ARG A 14 -26.21 -21.72 -20.46
CA ARG A 14 -25.41 -22.62 -19.62
C ARG A 14 -24.01 -22.08 -19.34
N TRP A 15 -23.36 -21.48 -20.35
CA TRP A 15 -22.03 -20.88 -20.14
C TRP A 15 -22.08 -19.69 -19.18
N LEU A 16 -23.12 -18.84 -19.28
CA LEU A 16 -23.33 -17.75 -18.33
C LEU A 16 -23.54 -18.27 -16.90
N GLN A 17 -24.32 -19.33 -16.72
CA GLN A 17 -24.48 -20.01 -15.43
C GLN A 17 -23.17 -20.55 -14.86
N VAL A 18 -22.37 -21.24 -15.70
CA VAL A 18 -21.07 -21.81 -15.28
C VAL A 18 -20.09 -20.71 -14.88
N LEU A 19 -20.16 -19.54 -15.50
CA LEU A 19 -19.34 -18.38 -15.16
C LEU A 19 -19.90 -17.54 -13.99
N HIS A 20 -21.01 -17.96 -13.37
CA HIS A 20 -21.73 -17.19 -12.36
C HIS A 20 -22.14 -15.78 -12.81
N LEU A 21 -22.49 -15.65 -14.09
CA LEU A 21 -22.93 -14.41 -14.74
C LEU A 21 -24.45 -14.37 -14.94
N ASP A 22 -25.21 -15.06 -14.09
CA ASP A 22 -26.67 -15.14 -14.18
C ASP A 22 -27.35 -13.77 -14.07
N HIS A 23 -26.74 -12.85 -13.32
CA HIS A 23 -27.19 -11.48 -13.22
C HIS A 23 -27.17 -10.76 -14.56
N LEU A 24 -26.37 -11.18 -15.54
CA LEU A 24 -26.31 -10.54 -16.87
C LEU A 24 -27.55 -10.80 -17.73
N VAL A 25 -28.28 -11.89 -17.47
CA VAL A 25 -29.47 -12.28 -18.24
C VAL A 25 -30.69 -11.42 -17.85
N GLU A 26 -30.70 -10.87 -16.64
CA GLU A 26 -31.77 -10.00 -16.18
C GLU A 26 -31.58 -8.57 -16.72
N VAL A 27 -32.32 -8.25 -17.79
CA VAL A 27 -32.33 -6.92 -18.41
C VAL A 27 -33.42 -6.09 -17.76
N ASN A 28 -33.09 -5.47 -16.64
CA ASN A 28 -34.02 -4.61 -15.90
C ASN A 28 -33.93 -3.13 -16.32
N SER A 29 -32.82 -2.75 -16.98
CA SER A 29 -32.56 -1.40 -17.45
C SER A 29 -32.49 -1.27 -18.97
N ALA A 30 -32.91 -0.12 -19.50
CA ALA A 30 -32.68 0.25 -20.89
C ALA A 30 -31.17 0.34 -21.21
N THR A 31 -30.35 0.85 -20.29
CA THR A 31 -28.89 0.96 -20.47
C THR A 31 -28.25 -0.41 -20.65
N LYS A 32 -28.66 -1.40 -19.85
CA LYS A 32 -28.16 -2.77 -19.94
C LYS A 32 -28.58 -3.45 -21.24
N ALA A 33 -29.82 -3.20 -21.69
CA ALA A 33 -30.29 -3.65 -23.00
C ALA A 33 -29.43 -3.06 -24.12
N MET A 34 -29.14 -1.76 -24.07
CA MET A 34 -28.32 -1.08 -25.07
C MET A 34 -26.86 -1.55 -25.04
N LEU A 35 -26.27 -1.80 -23.87
CA LEU A 35 -24.95 -2.40 -23.74
C LEU A 35 -24.89 -3.79 -24.38
N MET A 36 -25.91 -4.63 -24.15
CA MET A 36 -26.01 -5.95 -24.78
C MET A 36 -26.18 -5.85 -26.30
N VAL A 37 -27.06 -4.98 -26.80
CA VAL A 37 -27.21 -4.75 -28.24
C VAL A 37 -25.89 -4.27 -28.85
N SER A 38 -25.21 -3.33 -28.19
CA SER A 38 -23.93 -2.80 -28.63
C SER A 38 -22.84 -3.89 -28.70
N SER A 39 -22.79 -4.79 -27.71
CA SER A 39 -21.79 -5.87 -27.67
C SER A 39 -22.06 -6.91 -28.76
N VAL A 40 -23.32 -7.31 -28.97
CA VAL A 40 -23.71 -8.26 -30.02
C VAL A 40 -23.40 -7.69 -31.42
N ILE A 41 -23.76 -6.43 -31.68
CA ILE A 41 -23.44 -5.78 -32.96
C ILE A 41 -21.92 -5.70 -33.14
N SER A 42 -21.17 -5.27 -32.13
CA SER A 42 -19.71 -5.14 -32.22
C SER A 42 -19.03 -6.47 -32.51
N VAL A 43 -19.40 -7.54 -31.80
CA VAL A 43 -18.84 -8.88 -32.02
C VAL A 43 -19.24 -9.42 -33.39
N GLY A 44 -20.51 -9.29 -33.78
CA GLY A 44 -21.01 -9.79 -35.06
C GLY A 44 -20.34 -9.14 -36.26
N PHE A 45 -20.24 -7.80 -36.27
CA PHE A 45 -19.58 -7.08 -37.35
C PHE A 45 -18.06 -7.26 -37.34
N SER A 46 -17.43 -7.29 -36.17
CA SER A 46 -15.99 -7.56 -36.06
C SER A 46 -15.64 -8.95 -36.63
N PHE A 47 -16.39 -9.99 -36.23
CA PHE A 47 -16.18 -11.34 -36.76
C PHE A 47 -16.47 -11.41 -38.26
N GLY A 48 -17.57 -10.81 -38.73
CA GLY A 48 -17.91 -10.79 -40.15
C GLY A 48 -16.83 -10.11 -41.01
N TRP A 49 -16.33 -8.96 -40.57
CA TRP A 49 -15.27 -8.22 -41.29
C TRP A 49 -13.92 -8.91 -41.23
N LEU A 50 -13.52 -9.43 -40.06
CA LEU A 50 -12.28 -10.19 -39.94
C LEU A 50 -12.35 -11.49 -40.76
N SER A 51 -13.50 -12.16 -40.79
CA SER A 51 -13.69 -13.34 -41.64
C SER A 51 -13.58 -13.01 -43.12
N ASP A 52 -14.14 -11.89 -43.58
CA ASP A 52 -13.99 -11.43 -44.97
C ASP A 52 -12.52 -11.16 -45.34
N ILE A 53 -11.73 -10.64 -44.39
CA ILE A 53 -10.30 -10.37 -44.59
C ILE A 53 -9.50 -11.67 -44.62
N LEU A 54 -9.77 -12.58 -43.69
CA LEU A 54 -9.10 -13.89 -43.61
C LEU A 54 -9.38 -14.74 -44.85
N GLN A 55 -10.58 -14.64 -45.43
CA GLN A 55 -10.94 -15.31 -46.68
C GLN A 55 -10.50 -14.55 -47.94
N LEU A 56 -9.87 -13.37 -47.80
CA LEU A 56 -9.47 -12.49 -48.89
C LEU A 56 -10.63 -12.08 -49.82
N THR A 57 -11.89 -12.21 -49.38
CA THR A 57 -13.08 -11.81 -50.15
C THR A 57 -13.17 -10.29 -50.30
N CYS A 58 -12.43 -9.54 -49.49
CA CYS A 58 -12.29 -8.10 -49.66
C CYS A 58 -11.45 -7.71 -50.89
N PHE A 59 -10.63 -8.63 -51.45
CA PHE A 59 -9.76 -8.40 -52.61
C PHE A 59 -10.36 -8.91 -53.93
N THR A 60 -11.46 -9.66 -53.90
CA THR A 60 -12.12 -10.11 -55.13
C THR A 60 -12.76 -8.90 -55.81
N GLY A 61 -12.22 -8.53 -56.98
CA GLY A 61 -12.70 -7.41 -57.79
C GLY A 61 -14.16 -7.60 -58.15
N HIS A 62 -15.01 -6.75 -57.59
CA HIS A 62 -16.41 -6.64 -57.93
C HIS A 62 -16.66 -5.28 -58.57
N PRO A 63 -17.67 -5.16 -59.46
CA PRO A 63 -17.93 -3.89 -60.15
C PRO A 63 -18.24 -2.71 -59.20
N TRP A 64 -18.65 -2.99 -57.95
CA TRP A 64 -18.86 -1.99 -56.90
C TRP A 64 -17.64 -1.70 -56.02
N THR A 65 -16.52 -2.42 -56.20
CA THR A 65 -15.25 -2.15 -55.49
C THR A 65 -14.25 -1.41 -56.35
N ASP A 66 -14.40 -1.45 -57.68
CA ASP A 66 -13.37 -0.96 -58.60
C ASP A 66 -13.37 0.57 -58.76
N GLU A 67 -14.44 1.25 -58.37
CA GLU A 67 -14.56 2.72 -58.50
C GLU A 67 -14.82 3.44 -57.15
N GLY A 68 -14.16 4.59 -56.99
CA GLY A 68 -14.37 5.51 -55.86
C GLY A 68 -13.96 4.94 -54.50
N ILE A 69 -14.80 5.17 -53.49
CA ILE A 69 -14.53 4.79 -52.08
C ILE A 69 -14.55 3.26 -51.90
N GLY A 70 -15.11 2.51 -52.85
CA GLY A 70 -15.14 1.05 -52.86
C GLY A 70 -13.75 0.40 -52.83
N GLN A 71 -12.72 1.06 -53.38
CA GLN A 71 -11.35 0.54 -53.41
C GLN A 71 -10.74 0.38 -52.01
N TYR A 72 -11.19 1.19 -51.05
CA TYR A 72 -10.72 1.13 -49.66
C TYR A 72 -11.50 0.13 -48.80
N THR A 73 -12.41 -0.66 -49.38
CA THR A 73 -13.29 -1.57 -48.61
C THR A 73 -12.50 -2.52 -47.71
N CYS A 74 -11.38 -3.08 -48.17
CA CYS A 74 -10.60 -4.00 -47.33
C CYS A 74 -9.96 -3.28 -46.13
N LEU A 75 -9.40 -2.07 -46.35
CA LEU A 75 -8.83 -1.25 -45.29
C LEU A 75 -9.89 -0.84 -44.25
N TYR A 76 -11.07 -0.41 -44.71
CA TYR A 76 -12.18 -0.05 -43.82
C TYR A 76 -12.69 -1.25 -43.01
N LYS A 77 -12.81 -2.44 -43.63
CA LYS A 77 -13.18 -3.67 -42.91
C LYS A 77 -12.14 -4.04 -41.87
N PHE A 78 -10.85 -3.88 -42.18
CA PHE A 78 -9.77 -4.23 -41.25
C PHE A 78 -9.76 -3.28 -40.05
N LEU A 79 -9.69 -1.98 -40.31
CA LEU A 79 -9.67 -0.97 -39.26
C LEU A 79 -10.95 -1.03 -38.44
N GLY A 80 -12.10 -1.16 -39.09
CA GLY A 80 -13.38 -1.30 -38.43
C GLY A 80 -13.50 -2.58 -37.62
N GLY A 81 -12.94 -3.70 -38.10
CA GLY A 81 -12.94 -4.96 -37.38
C GLY A 81 -12.19 -4.85 -36.07
N LEU A 82 -11.03 -4.19 -36.09
CA LEU A 82 -10.23 -3.91 -34.91
C LEU A 82 -10.92 -2.94 -33.94
N VAL A 83 -11.43 -1.81 -34.44
CA VAL A 83 -12.12 -0.83 -33.60
C VAL A 83 -13.34 -1.45 -32.92
N LEU A 84 -14.17 -2.19 -33.65
CA LEU A 84 -15.33 -2.87 -33.09
C LEU A 84 -14.95 -3.98 -32.11
N LEU A 85 -13.81 -4.65 -32.29
CA LEU A 85 -13.33 -5.64 -31.32
C LEU A 85 -12.94 -4.98 -29.98
N VAL A 86 -12.24 -3.85 -30.05
CA VAL A 86 -11.88 -3.05 -28.87
C VAL A 86 -13.15 -2.55 -28.18
N MET A 87 -14.11 -2.04 -28.95
CA MET A 87 -15.40 -1.58 -28.38
C MET A 87 -16.22 -2.74 -27.81
N ALA A 88 -16.24 -3.91 -28.46
CA ALA A 88 -16.89 -5.10 -27.93
C ALA A 88 -16.35 -5.46 -26.55
N LYS A 89 -15.02 -5.43 -26.37
CA LYS A 89 -14.39 -5.67 -25.07
C LYS A 89 -14.87 -4.65 -24.03
N HIS A 90 -14.87 -3.36 -24.34
CA HIS A 90 -15.31 -2.32 -23.40
C HIS A 90 -16.81 -2.43 -23.08
N SER A 91 -17.66 -2.67 -24.06
CA SER A 91 -19.09 -2.90 -23.86
C SER A 91 -19.36 -4.15 -23.04
N LEU A 92 -18.61 -5.24 -23.24
CA LEU A 92 -18.74 -6.46 -22.44
C LEU A 92 -18.30 -6.25 -20.99
N ILE A 93 -17.20 -5.53 -20.76
CA ILE A 93 -16.75 -5.16 -19.40
C ILE A 93 -17.81 -4.26 -18.73
N ALA A 94 -18.25 -3.20 -19.41
CA ALA A 94 -19.29 -2.32 -18.91
C ALA A 94 -20.56 -3.11 -18.61
N TRP A 95 -20.99 -4.00 -19.50
CA TRP A 95 -22.15 -4.85 -19.30
C TRP A 95 -22.00 -5.83 -18.13
N ALA A 96 -20.82 -6.45 -17.99
CA ALA A 96 -20.53 -7.41 -16.94
C ALA A 96 -20.60 -6.78 -15.54
N TYR A 97 -20.21 -5.51 -15.45
CA TYR A 97 -20.05 -4.77 -14.20
C TYR A 97 -21.16 -3.76 -13.91
N PHE A 98 -22.04 -3.46 -14.88
CA PHE A 98 -23.15 -2.53 -14.68
C PHE A 98 -24.16 -3.10 -13.68
N ASP A 99 -24.12 -2.55 -12.47
CA ASP A 99 -25.10 -2.77 -11.42
C ASP A 99 -26.07 -1.59 -11.39
N GLU A 100 -27.35 -1.84 -11.66
CA GLU A 100 -28.36 -0.78 -11.78
C GLU A 100 -28.76 -0.21 -10.41
N THR A 101 -28.77 -1.05 -9.38
CA THR A 101 -29.27 -0.63 -8.06
C THR A 101 -28.22 0.07 -7.23
N ASP A 102 -26.92 -0.01 -7.59
CA ASP A 102 -25.75 0.46 -6.81
C ASP A 102 -25.61 -0.19 -5.42
N ASP A 103 -26.71 -0.67 -4.84
CA ASP A 103 -26.82 -1.32 -3.53
C ASP A 103 -25.92 -2.56 -3.42
N GLY A 104 -25.78 -3.35 -4.49
CA GLY A 104 -24.97 -4.57 -4.48
C GLY A 104 -23.49 -4.25 -4.29
N LEU A 105 -22.98 -3.30 -5.08
CA LEU A 105 -21.60 -2.84 -4.99
C LEU A 105 -21.32 -2.04 -3.72
N ARG A 106 -22.24 -1.19 -3.28
CA ARG A 106 -22.14 -0.50 -2.00
C ARG A 106 -22.09 -1.47 -0.83
N LEU A 107 -23.00 -2.43 -0.77
CA LEU A 107 -23.02 -3.46 0.28
C LEU A 107 -21.75 -4.31 0.24
N LYS A 108 -21.24 -4.63 -0.95
CA LYS A 108 -19.96 -5.34 -1.09
C LYS A 108 -18.80 -4.49 -0.59
N LYS A 109 -18.75 -3.21 -0.95
CA LYS A 109 -17.73 -2.25 -0.46
C LYS A 109 -17.78 -2.11 1.06
N GLU A 110 -18.96 -1.91 1.65
CA GLU A 110 -19.15 -1.83 3.09
C GLU A 110 -18.74 -3.13 3.79
N ARG A 111 -19.07 -4.29 3.22
CA ARG A 111 -18.64 -5.60 3.74
C ARG A 111 -17.12 -5.74 3.68
N CYS A 112 -16.49 -5.39 2.55
CA CYS A 112 -15.04 -5.43 2.39
C CYS A 112 -14.33 -4.48 3.36
N LEU A 113 -14.84 -3.25 3.52
CA LEU A 113 -14.31 -2.28 4.49
C LEU A 113 -14.47 -2.77 5.93
N GLY A 114 -15.64 -3.29 6.30
CA GLY A 114 -15.88 -3.83 7.64
C GLY A 114 -15.04 -5.08 7.92
N GLU A 115 -14.75 -5.91 6.91
CA GLU A 115 -13.83 -7.04 7.07
C GLU A 115 -12.37 -6.58 7.18
N LEU A 116 -11.96 -5.60 6.37
CA LEU A 116 -10.64 -4.99 6.45
C LEU A 116 -10.42 -4.34 7.83
N GLU A 117 -11.39 -3.58 8.33
CA GLU A 117 -11.34 -2.96 9.65
C GLU A 117 -11.17 -4.00 10.76
N ARG A 118 -11.94 -5.11 10.69
CA ARG A 118 -11.79 -6.24 11.63
C ARG A 118 -10.41 -6.90 11.50
N GLN A 119 -9.91 -7.12 10.29
CA GLN A 119 -8.60 -7.73 10.08
C GLN A 119 -7.47 -6.81 10.58
N CYS A 120 -7.46 -5.53 10.20
CA CYS A 120 -6.54 -4.52 10.73
C CYS A 120 -6.60 -4.46 12.26
N GLY A 121 -7.81 -4.43 12.83
CA GLY A 121 -8.02 -4.42 14.27
C GLY A 121 -7.48 -5.67 14.96
N THR A 122 -7.63 -6.86 14.36
CA THR A 122 -7.08 -8.11 14.93
C THR A 122 -5.56 -8.19 14.81
N VAL A 123 -4.99 -7.83 13.66
CA VAL A 123 -3.53 -7.77 13.45
C VAL A 123 -2.90 -6.77 14.39
N LEU A 124 -3.47 -5.57 14.52
CA LEU A 124 -2.95 -4.57 15.44
C LEU A 124 -3.12 -4.99 16.90
N ARG A 125 -4.28 -5.50 17.32
CA ARG A 125 -4.45 -6.01 18.70
C ARG A 125 -3.44 -7.11 19.01
N ARG A 126 -3.15 -7.99 18.05
CA ARG A 126 -2.13 -9.04 18.20
C ARG A 126 -0.74 -8.42 18.31
N ALA A 127 -0.36 -7.52 17.40
CA ALA A 127 0.94 -6.84 17.41
C ALA A 127 1.14 -6.04 18.71
N THR A 128 0.13 -5.29 19.16
CA THR A 128 0.15 -4.57 20.44
C THR A 128 0.25 -5.53 21.62
N LYS A 129 -0.46 -6.68 21.60
CA LYS A 129 -0.35 -7.69 22.65
C LYS A 129 1.05 -8.32 22.68
N GLN A 130 1.63 -8.64 21.53
CA GLN A 130 2.99 -9.16 21.39
C GLN A 130 4.00 -8.12 21.88
N ALA A 131 3.87 -6.86 21.49
CA ALA A 131 4.71 -5.77 21.98
C ALA A 131 4.60 -5.64 23.51
N LYS A 132 3.39 -5.65 24.07
CA LYS A 132 3.18 -5.63 25.53
C LYS A 132 3.81 -6.84 26.23
N GLN A 133 3.69 -8.04 25.67
CA GLN A 133 4.30 -9.26 26.21
C GLN A 133 5.83 -9.21 26.14
N LEU A 134 6.39 -8.84 24.99
CA LEU A 134 7.83 -8.74 24.76
C LEU A 134 8.43 -7.71 25.71
N VAL A 135 7.82 -6.53 25.80
CA VAL A 135 8.34 -5.47 26.66
C VAL A 135 8.06 -5.78 28.14
N GLY A 136 6.98 -6.50 28.47
CA GLY A 136 6.75 -7.04 29.82
C GLY A 136 7.83 -8.03 30.24
N LEU A 137 8.15 -9.01 29.39
CA LEU A 137 9.25 -9.96 29.61
C LEU A 137 10.60 -9.24 29.71
N LEU A 138 10.86 -8.28 28.80
CA LEU A 138 12.08 -7.47 28.83
C LEU A 138 12.14 -6.65 30.13
N SER A 139 11.02 -6.11 30.59
CA SER A 139 10.97 -5.32 31.82
C SER A 139 11.24 -6.14 33.06
N ALA A 140 10.60 -7.29 33.22
CA ALA A 140 10.83 -8.15 34.37
C ALA A 140 12.27 -8.69 34.39
N ASP A 141 12.75 -9.17 33.25
CA ASP A 141 14.10 -9.73 33.13
C ASP A 141 15.20 -8.67 33.30
N LEU A 142 15.02 -7.49 32.67
CA LEU A 142 15.97 -6.40 32.78
C LEU A 142 15.93 -5.77 34.18
N GLU A 143 14.76 -5.66 34.82
CA GLU A 143 14.63 -5.19 36.20
C GLU A 143 15.37 -6.11 37.17
N GLU A 144 15.07 -7.41 37.17
CA GLU A 144 15.78 -8.35 38.06
C GLU A 144 17.31 -8.31 37.83
N LYS A 145 17.74 -8.35 36.57
CA LYS A 145 19.18 -8.41 36.23
C LYS A 145 19.90 -7.09 36.48
N VAL A 146 19.29 -5.94 36.19
CA VAL A 146 19.89 -4.62 36.42
C VAL A 146 19.91 -4.31 37.91
N ASN A 147 18.86 -4.63 38.67
CA ASN A 147 18.81 -4.39 40.12
C ASN A 147 19.93 -5.13 40.84
N ASP A 148 20.05 -6.44 40.60
CA ASP A 148 21.12 -7.27 41.17
C ASP A 148 22.51 -6.76 40.76
N HIS A 149 22.67 -6.33 39.50
CA HIS A 149 23.94 -5.84 39.00
C HIS A 149 24.34 -4.47 39.59
N VAL A 150 23.42 -3.52 39.64
CA VAL A 150 23.63 -2.18 40.22
C VAL A 150 23.90 -2.29 41.71
N ALA A 151 23.16 -3.13 42.44
CA ALA A 151 23.39 -3.35 43.86
C ALA A 151 24.81 -3.88 44.13
N ARG A 152 25.31 -4.81 43.31
CA ARG A 152 26.69 -5.29 43.41
C ARG A 152 27.71 -4.19 43.13
N MET A 153 27.49 -3.38 42.08
CA MET A 153 28.36 -2.24 41.75
C MET A 153 28.42 -1.21 42.88
N GLN A 154 27.28 -0.82 43.43
CA GLN A 154 27.21 0.11 44.55
C GLN A 154 27.90 -0.45 45.80
N THR A 155 27.76 -1.75 46.06
CA THR A 155 28.44 -2.40 47.18
C THR A 155 29.96 -2.41 46.98
N ILE A 156 30.43 -2.64 45.75
CA ILE A 156 31.86 -2.57 45.40
C ILE A 156 32.39 -1.13 45.61
N LEU A 157 31.65 -0.13 45.10
CA LEU A 157 32.03 1.28 45.22
C LEU A 157 32.04 1.77 46.67
N GLY A 158 31.04 1.40 47.46
CA GLY A 158 30.94 1.78 48.88
C GLY A 158 32.09 1.25 49.74
N ARG A 159 32.70 0.12 49.36
CA ARG A 159 33.90 -0.39 50.05
C ARG A 159 35.13 0.47 49.82
N ILE A 160 35.30 1.02 48.63
CA ILE A 160 36.44 1.89 48.29
C ILE A 160 36.22 3.30 48.85
N GLU A 161 34.96 3.77 48.90
CA GLU A 161 34.62 5.13 49.35
C GLU A 161 35.08 5.44 50.77
N HIS A 162 35.20 4.44 51.64
CA HIS A 162 35.64 4.62 53.03
C HIS A 162 37.16 4.65 53.20
N ASP A 163 37.93 4.36 52.15
CA ASP A 163 39.38 4.40 52.20
C ASP A 163 39.88 5.86 52.06
N GLN A 164 40.78 6.28 52.95
CA GLN A 164 41.29 7.65 52.98
C GLN A 164 42.50 7.84 52.05
N ASP A 165 42.99 6.76 51.42
CA ASP A 165 44.11 6.84 50.50
C ASP A 165 43.73 7.64 49.23
N PRO A 166 44.48 8.69 48.86
CA PRO A 166 44.25 9.41 47.60
C PRO A 166 44.30 8.50 46.36
N GLN A 167 45.06 7.40 46.39
CA GLN A 167 45.07 6.42 45.30
C GLN A 167 43.74 5.66 45.23
N ALA A 168 43.14 5.33 46.38
CA ALA A 168 41.82 4.70 46.43
C ALA A 168 40.73 5.63 45.89
N GLN A 169 40.85 6.94 46.13
CA GLN A 169 39.91 7.93 45.60
C GLN A 169 39.99 8.07 44.07
N GLN A 170 41.19 8.11 43.50
CA GLN A 170 41.36 8.09 42.02
C GLN A 170 40.80 6.81 41.41
N LEU A 171 41.01 5.68 42.09
CA LEU A 171 40.54 4.39 41.62
C LEU A 171 39.02 4.26 41.74
N TYR A 172 38.41 4.82 42.78
CA TYR A 172 36.96 4.94 42.93
C TYR A 172 36.36 5.70 41.75
N GLU A 173 36.92 6.86 41.39
CA GLU A 173 36.43 7.67 40.26
C GLU A 173 36.53 6.92 38.93
N ARG A 174 37.66 6.25 38.69
CA ARG A 174 37.87 5.42 37.50
C ARG A 174 36.88 4.26 37.44
N LEU A 175 36.69 3.55 38.54
CA LEU A 175 35.78 2.41 38.62
C LEU A 175 34.32 2.85 38.45
N ALA A 176 33.90 3.93 39.12
CA ALA A 176 32.57 4.51 38.97
C ALA A 176 32.29 4.93 37.53
N THR A 177 33.27 5.55 36.87
CA THR A 177 33.16 5.95 35.46
C THR A 177 33.06 4.74 34.52
N SER A 178 33.87 3.71 34.75
CA SER A 178 33.83 2.46 33.97
C SER A 178 32.50 1.71 34.13
N MET A 179 32.01 1.59 35.38
CA MET A 179 30.70 1.00 35.68
C MET A 179 29.54 1.82 35.10
N ALA A 180 29.63 3.15 35.12
CA ALA A 180 28.65 4.03 34.50
C ALA A 180 28.61 3.85 32.97
N HIS A 181 29.78 3.75 32.31
CA HIS A 181 29.86 3.42 30.89
C HIS A 181 29.28 2.05 30.57
N HIS A 182 29.46 1.07 31.46
CA HIS A 182 28.83 -0.23 31.33
C HIS A 182 27.30 -0.17 31.39
N LEU A 183 26.73 0.52 32.39
CA LEU A 183 25.28 0.73 32.48
C LEU A 183 24.74 1.55 31.29
N HIS A 184 25.51 2.49 30.78
CA HIS A 184 25.13 3.22 29.57
C HIS A 184 25.10 2.29 28.34
N GLY A 185 26.09 1.40 28.21
CA GLY A 185 26.15 0.38 27.15
C GLY A 185 24.97 -0.60 27.19
N LEU A 186 24.46 -0.90 28.39
CA LEU A 186 23.23 -1.67 28.62
C LEU A 186 21.98 -0.92 28.14
N ARG A 187 21.89 0.37 28.44
CA ARG A 187 20.71 1.22 28.18
C ARG A 187 20.55 1.57 26.69
N GLN A 188 21.65 1.85 26.00
CA GLN A 188 21.63 2.42 24.65
C GLN A 188 20.94 1.52 23.59
N PRO A 189 21.16 0.18 23.53
CA PRO A 189 20.45 -0.69 22.58
C PRO A 189 18.94 -0.67 22.76
N ALA A 190 18.46 -0.61 24.01
CA ALA A 190 17.04 -0.54 24.32
C ALA A 190 16.44 0.79 23.84
N ILE A 191 17.09 1.93 24.14
CA ILE A 191 16.66 3.26 23.66
C ILE A 191 16.61 3.30 22.14
N GLU A 192 17.63 2.78 21.44
CA GLU A 192 17.68 2.76 19.98
C GLU A 192 16.53 1.95 19.38
N HIS A 193 16.20 0.80 19.99
CA HIS A 193 15.08 -0.01 19.55
C HIS A 193 13.73 0.68 19.80
N PHE A 194 13.57 1.32 20.95
CA PHE A 194 12.36 2.11 21.24
C PHE A 194 12.22 3.28 20.28
N ARG A 195 13.32 3.98 19.95
CA ARG A 195 13.31 5.04 18.94
C ARG A 195 12.83 4.52 17.58
N LYS A 196 13.27 3.34 17.15
CA LYS A 196 12.79 2.71 15.90
C LYS A 196 11.29 2.40 15.96
N LEU A 197 10.80 1.85 17.07
CA LEU A 197 9.37 1.57 17.26
C LEU A 197 8.52 2.85 17.25
N VAL A 198 9.02 3.91 17.89
CA VAL A 198 8.35 5.23 17.94
C VAL A 198 8.35 5.89 16.56
N ALA A 199 9.48 5.85 15.84
CA ALA A 199 9.59 6.38 14.49
C ALA A 199 8.64 5.67 13.51
N LEU A 200 8.43 4.37 13.66
CA LEU A 200 7.45 3.61 12.89
C LEU A 200 6.00 4.06 13.14
N SER A 201 5.70 4.59 14.33
CA SER A 201 4.37 5.16 14.64
C SER A 201 4.12 6.53 14.01
N GLY A 202 5.18 7.26 13.64
CA GLY A 202 5.12 8.55 12.94
C GLY A 202 4.48 9.72 13.70
N GLN A 203 3.92 9.51 14.90
CA GLN A 203 3.07 10.50 15.59
C GLN A 203 3.49 10.81 17.04
N ALA A 204 4.54 10.18 17.56
CA ALA A 204 4.98 10.33 18.95
C ALA A 204 6.32 11.09 19.09
N ARG A 205 6.42 12.29 18.46
CA ARG A 205 7.62 13.14 18.53
C ARG A 205 8.05 13.48 19.97
N PHE A 206 7.10 13.73 20.86
CA PHE A 206 7.40 14.02 22.27
C PHE A 206 8.13 12.84 22.94
N LEU A 207 7.81 11.60 22.56
CA LEU A 207 8.47 10.42 23.10
C LEU A 207 9.92 10.32 22.61
N GLU A 208 10.18 10.70 21.35
CA GLU A 208 11.55 10.77 20.80
C GLU A 208 12.38 11.81 21.56
N GLU A 209 11.83 13.00 21.82
CA GLU A 209 12.51 14.05 22.58
C GLU A 209 12.85 13.61 24.02
N VAL A 210 11.93 12.89 24.67
CA VAL A 210 12.13 12.35 26.01
C VAL A 210 13.19 11.26 26.01
N LEU A 211 13.15 10.33 25.04
CA LEU A 211 14.18 9.29 24.88
C LEU A 211 15.56 9.90 24.58
N GLU A 212 15.63 10.99 23.83
CA GLU A 212 16.86 11.75 23.61
C GLU A 212 17.35 12.43 24.89
N ARG A 213 16.48 13.06 25.67
CA ARG A 213 16.87 13.66 26.96
C ARG A 213 17.43 12.60 27.90
N GLU A 214 16.75 11.47 28.01
CA GLU A 214 17.12 10.33 28.84
C GLU A 214 18.45 9.68 28.37
N ARG A 215 18.75 9.69 27.06
CA ARG A 215 20.05 9.24 26.52
C ARG A 215 21.23 10.03 27.10
N HIS A 216 21.03 11.29 27.48
CA HIS A 216 22.10 12.17 27.99
C HIS A 216 22.21 12.19 29.52
N GLU A 217 21.39 11.41 30.24
CA GLU A 217 21.44 11.40 31.71
C GLU A 217 22.71 10.70 32.22
N SER A 218 23.39 11.32 33.20
CA SER A 218 24.65 10.81 33.75
C SER A 218 24.42 9.58 34.61
N MET A 219 24.92 8.42 34.15
CA MET A 219 24.85 7.17 34.91
C MET A 219 25.78 7.17 36.14
N VAL A 220 26.78 8.07 36.18
CA VAL A 220 27.69 8.22 37.32
C VAL A 220 26.96 8.78 38.54
N GLY A 221 26.07 9.75 38.32
CA GLY A 221 25.26 10.33 39.40
C GLY A 221 24.29 9.31 40.01
N LEU A 222 23.81 8.37 39.19
CA LEU A 222 22.96 7.26 39.64
C LEU A 222 23.71 6.25 40.50
N LEU A 223 24.94 5.89 40.11
CA LEU A 223 25.74 4.93 40.86
C LEU A 223 26.26 5.49 42.19
N THR A 224 26.67 6.75 42.20
CA THR A 224 27.36 7.36 43.35
C THR A 224 26.44 8.15 44.28
N GLY A 225 25.24 8.53 43.82
CA GLY A 225 24.33 9.41 44.56
C GLY A 225 24.86 10.85 44.74
N LYS A 226 26.01 11.19 44.14
CA LYS A 226 26.62 12.53 44.21
C LYS A 226 26.35 13.26 42.90
N ALA A 227 25.56 14.34 42.96
CA ALA A 227 25.11 15.08 41.77
C ALA A 227 26.17 16.04 41.19
N THR A 228 27.29 16.28 41.90
CA THR A 228 28.23 17.36 41.59
C THR A 228 29.69 16.90 41.64
N GLY A 229 30.48 17.26 40.62
CA GLY A 229 31.94 17.13 40.60
C GLY A 229 32.54 16.00 39.75
N LEU A 230 31.75 14.99 39.37
CA LEU A 230 32.23 13.88 38.53
C LEU A 230 32.05 14.17 37.03
N PRO A 231 32.99 13.74 36.17
CA PRO A 231 32.89 13.94 34.73
C PRO A 231 31.61 13.30 34.20
N ARG A 232 30.84 14.05 33.40
CA ARG A 232 29.73 13.47 32.63
C ARG A 232 30.33 12.45 31.68
N THR A 233 29.76 11.24 31.62
CA THR A 233 30.07 10.28 30.58
C THR A 233 29.63 10.87 29.24
N GLU A 234 30.53 11.57 28.55
CA GLU A 234 30.28 12.01 27.19
C GLU A 234 30.08 10.77 26.33
N THR A 235 28.87 10.62 25.82
CA THR A 235 28.63 9.69 24.72
C THR A 235 29.27 10.32 23.51
N GLY A 236 30.36 9.72 23.01
CA GLY A 236 31.06 10.24 21.84
C GLY A 236 30.06 10.55 20.72
N HIS A 237 30.02 11.82 20.30
CA HIS A 237 29.15 12.34 19.25
C HIS A 237 29.29 11.50 17.98
N SER A 238 28.31 10.66 17.71
CA SER A 238 28.12 9.95 16.45
C SER A 238 26.83 10.39 15.77
N ASP A 239 26.54 11.70 15.78
CA ASP A 239 25.27 12.27 15.29
C ASP A 239 25.35 12.78 13.83
N LEU A 240 26.43 12.48 13.09
CA LEU A 240 26.64 13.00 11.73
C LEU A 240 25.83 12.29 10.63
N GLU A 241 25.02 11.27 10.92
CA GLU A 241 24.47 10.38 9.88
C GLU A 241 22.96 10.51 9.59
N VAL A 242 22.20 11.34 10.32
CA VAL A 242 20.72 11.39 10.18
C VAL A 242 20.24 12.29 9.02
N SER A 243 21.07 13.20 8.49
CA SER A 243 20.65 14.16 7.45
C SER A 243 20.76 13.66 6.00
N LEU A 244 21.27 12.46 5.73
CA LEU A 244 21.52 11.96 4.36
C LEU A 244 20.41 11.05 3.78
N LEU A 245 19.34 10.77 4.53
CA LEU A 245 18.31 9.78 4.15
C LEU A 245 17.10 10.32 3.36
N LEU A 246 17.11 11.60 2.94
CA LEU A 246 15.91 12.26 2.38
C LEU A 246 16.00 12.71 0.90
N GLY A 247 17.04 12.35 0.15
CA GLY A 247 17.20 12.83 -1.23
C GLY A 247 17.65 11.80 -2.26
N GLY A 248 16.75 11.43 -3.18
CA GLY A 248 17.04 10.80 -4.48
C GLY A 248 16.52 9.36 -4.61
N LEU A 249 16.04 8.87 -5.75
CA LEU A 249 15.73 9.45 -7.05
C LEU A 249 14.84 8.43 -7.81
N VAL A 250 13.99 8.94 -8.69
CA VAL A 250 13.11 8.25 -9.63
C VAL A 250 13.89 7.67 -10.82
N GLY A 251 13.49 6.51 -11.37
CA GLY A 251 14.05 6.00 -12.62
C GLY A 251 13.29 4.83 -13.25
N HIS A 252 12.67 5.08 -14.40
CA HIS A 252 11.90 4.20 -15.29
C HIS A 252 12.60 2.92 -15.77
N ILE A 253 11.80 1.90 -16.16
CA ILE A 253 11.70 1.27 -17.51
C ILE A 253 11.04 -0.12 -17.36
N HIS A 254 9.78 -0.31 -17.83
CA HIS A 254 9.23 -1.53 -18.50
C HIS A 254 7.70 -1.48 -18.73
N ARG A 255 7.16 -0.60 -19.59
CA ARG A 255 5.75 -0.68 -20.05
C ARG A 255 5.62 -0.28 -21.52
N GLY A 256 6.13 -1.11 -22.41
CA GLY A 256 5.76 -1.08 -23.82
C GLY A 256 4.80 -2.23 -24.09
N TRP A 257 3.72 -1.98 -24.83
CA TRP A 257 2.81 -2.91 -25.50
C TRP A 257 1.34 -2.96 -25.03
N THR A 258 0.98 -2.51 -23.82
CA THR A 258 -0.44 -2.24 -23.47
C THR A 258 -0.84 -0.77 -23.63
N ALA A 259 0.11 0.12 -23.93
CA ALA A 259 -0.13 1.57 -24.00
C ALA A 259 -0.73 2.08 -25.33
N ALA A 260 -0.68 1.30 -26.42
CA ALA A 260 -0.95 1.83 -27.76
C ALA A 260 -2.43 2.13 -28.10
N CYS A 261 -3.39 1.78 -27.23
CA CYS A 261 -4.80 2.22 -27.38
C CYS A 261 -5.29 3.16 -26.25
N CYS A 262 -4.43 3.51 -25.29
CA CYS A 262 -4.75 4.44 -24.20
C CYS A 262 -3.80 5.66 -24.14
N CYS A 263 -3.13 6.00 -25.24
CA CYS A 263 -2.28 7.18 -25.32
C CYS A 263 -3.10 8.48 -25.38
N CYS A 264 -3.49 8.99 -24.22
CA CYS A 264 -3.58 10.42 -23.94
C CYS A 264 -3.27 10.65 -22.45
N SER A 265 -2.18 11.38 -22.21
CA SER A 265 -1.66 12.02 -20.97
C SER A 265 -0.75 11.23 -20.02
N THR A 266 0.54 11.10 -20.38
CA THR A 266 1.65 11.38 -19.45
C THR A 266 1.95 12.88 -19.47
N GLY A 267 0.99 13.69 -19.02
CA GLY A 267 1.25 15.05 -18.57
C GLY A 267 1.41 14.97 -17.06
N ALA A 268 2.55 15.41 -16.53
CA ALA A 268 2.83 15.49 -15.10
C ALA A 268 1.83 16.43 -14.40
N ALA A 269 0.63 15.94 -14.14
CA ALA A 269 -0.15 16.41 -13.00
C ALA A 269 0.55 15.80 -11.77
N GLY A 270 1.01 16.64 -10.85
CA GLY A 270 1.62 16.19 -9.60
C GLY A 270 0.73 15.16 -8.90
N PRO A 271 1.29 14.33 -8.00
CA PRO A 271 0.51 13.33 -7.27
C PRO A 271 -0.59 14.08 -6.50
N LEU A 272 -1.78 14.13 -7.08
CA LEU A 272 -3.00 14.45 -6.34
C LEU A 272 -3.03 13.42 -5.24
N GLN A 273 -2.77 13.91 -4.03
CA GLN A 273 -2.69 13.14 -2.80
C GLN A 273 -4.04 12.45 -2.63
N ARG A 274 -4.17 11.26 -3.23
CA ARG A 274 -5.32 10.38 -3.12
C ARG A 274 -5.36 10.02 -1.64
N ARG A 275 -6.15 10.77 -0.86
CA ARG A 275 -6.38 10.51 0.55
C ARG A 275 -7.02 9.13 0.60
N SER A 276 -6.22 8.08 0.79
CA SER A 276 -6.72 6.76 1.12
C SER A 276 -7.48 6.94 2.42
N SER A 277 -8.80 7.02 2.34
CA SER A 277 -9.71 7.46 3.39
C SER A 277 -9.84 6.47 4.54
N VAL A 278 -8.94 5.49 4.64
CA VAL A 278 -8.83 4.58 5.78
C VAL A 278 -7.86 5.21 6.78
N GLU A 279 -8.19 6.39 7.29
CA GLU A 279 -7.63 6.85 8.57
C GLU A 279 -8.25 5.95 9.65
N LEU A 280 -7.60 4.83 9.93
CA LEU A 280 -7.85 4.07 11.16
C LEU A 280 -7.46 5.00 12.31
N LYS A 281 -8.45 5.69 12.87
CA LYS A 281 -8.26 6.61 13.99
C LYS A 281 -8.00 5.78 15.24
N PHE A 282 -6.76 5.77 15.68
CA PHE A 282 -6.39 5.35 17.03
C PHE A 282 -6.31 6.59 17.90
N SER A 283 -6.84 6.51 19.11
CA SER A 283 -6.59 7.55 20.10
C SER A 283 -5.14 7.36 20.56
N LEU A 284 -4.26 8.26 20.15
CA LEU A 284 -2.90 8.25 20.65
C LEU A 284 -2.83 8.85 22.07
N PRO A 285 -1.99 8.29 22.94
CA PRO A 285 -1.76 8.86 24.26
C PRO A 285 -1.18 10.27 24.13
N THR A 286 -1.69 11.18 24.94
CA THR A 286 -1.20 12.56 25.01
C THR A 286 -0.02 12.66 26.00
N GLU A 287 0.64 13.81 26.05
CA GLU A 287 1.69 14.06 27.07
C GLU A 287 1.11 14.00 28.49
N ALA A 288 -0.11 14.52 28.68
CA ALA A 288 -0.83 14.48 29.96
C ALA A 288 -1.04 13.04 30.44
N ASP A 289 -1.24 12.11 29.50
CA ASP A 289 -1.36 10.70 29.80
C ASP A 289 -0.09 10.08 30.38
N LEU A 290 1.07 10.68 30.16
CA LEU A 290 2.38 10.17 30.57
C LEU A 290 3.06 11.06 31.61
N GLN A 291 2.34 12.02 32.19
CA GLN A 291 2.92 13.05 33.06
C GLN A 291 3.67 12.48 34.28
N GLU A 292 3.18 11.39 34.86
CA GLU A 292 3.84 10.71 35.99
C GLU A 292 5.21 10.15 35.59
N GLU A 293 5.29 9.49 34.43
CA GLU A 293 6.54 8.92 33.91
C GLU A 293 7.47 9.99 33.36
N LEU A 294 6.94 11.15 32.95
CA LEU A 294 7.69 12.30 32.44
C LEU A 294 8.28 13.19 33.54
N ARG A 295 7.88 13.03 34.80
CA ARG A 295 8.44 13.79 35.94
C ARG A 295 9.89 13.42 36.20
N GLU A 296 10.78 14.42 36.26
CA GLU A 296 12.19 14.19 36.61
C GLU A 296 12.32 13.50 37.98
N PRO A 297 13.13 12.44 38.09
CA PRO A 297 13.32 11.71 39.34
C PRO A 297 14.04 12.60 40.35
N THR A 298 13.55 12.59 41.59
CA THR A 298 14.16 13.35 42.67
C THR A 298 15.54 12.76 43.04
N PRO A 299 16.47 13.54 43.61
CA PRO A 299 17.76 13.00 44.06
C PRO A 299 17.60 11.87 45.09
N GLU A 300 16.54 11.90 45.90
CA GLU A 300 16.19 10.85 46.86
C GLU A 300 15.76 9.56 46.16
N GLU A 301 14.97 9.66 45.10
CA GLU A 301 14.57 8.51 44.26
C GLU A 301 15.78 7.91 43.54
N ARG A 302 16.66 8.75 42.99
CA ARG A 302 17.92 8.30 42.37
C ARG A 302 18.79 7.50 43.35
N LYS A 303 18.79 7.89 44.63
CA LYS A 303 19.56 7.21 45.68
C LYS A 303 18.87 5.94 46.18
N ARG A 304 17.53 5.96 46.29
CA ARG A 304 16.75 4.87 46.87
C ARG A 304 16.49 3.73 45.87
N SER A 305 16.27 4.08 44.61
CA SER A 305 15.90 3.15 43.54
C SER A 305 16.57 3.56 42.20
N PRO A 306 17.91 3.52 42.11
CA PRO A 306 18.65 3.86 40.88
C PRO A 306 18.19 3.03 39.68
N GLU A 307 17.78 1.79 39.91
CA GLU A 307 17.23 0.89 38.90
C GLU A 307 15.98 1.45 38.21
N GLN A 308 15.11 2.07 38.99
CA GLN A 308 13.88 2.64 38.47
C GLN A 308 14.22 3.75 37.48
N VAL A 309 15.24 4.56 37.79
CA VAL A 309 15.68 5.62 36.89
C VAL A 309 16.30 5.06 35.60
N VAL A 310 17.13 4.00 35.70
CA VAL A 310 17.73 3.36 34.51
C VAL A 310 16.65 2.79 33.56
N LEU A 311 15.59 2.21 34.11
CA LEU A 311 14.52 1.55 33.35
C LEU A 311 13.38 2.49 32.93
N ARG A 312 13.44 3.76 33.33
CA ARG A 312 12.39 4.75 33.05
C ARG A 312 12.04 4.90 31.57
N PRO A 313 13.00 4.97 30.61
CA PRO A 313 12.67 5.03 29.18
C PRO A 313 11.80 3.88 28.70
N MET A 314 12.03 2.68 29.24
CA MET A 314 11.27 1.49 28.87
C MET A 314 9.85 1.52 29.45
N ARG A 315 9.69 1.97 30.70
CA ARG A 315 8.38 2.14 31.33
C ARG A 315 7.53 3.20 30.63
N LEU A 316 8.15 4.30 30.23
CA LEU A 316 7.50 5.33 29.42
C LEU A 316 6.93 4.77 28.11
N VAL A 317 7.72 3.98 27.38
CA VAL A 317 7.29 3.35 26.12
C VAL A 317 6.21 2.30 26.37
N LEU A 318 6.31 1.51 27.44
CA LEU A 318 5.27 0.56 27.87
C LEU A 318 3.95 1.26 28.12
N ARG A 319 3.95 2.31 28.94
CA ARG A 319 2.77 3.10 29.26
C ARG A 319 2.16 3.75 28.02
N TRP A 320 2.99 4.18 27.09
CA TRP A 320 2.52 4.69 25.79
C TRP A 320 1.79 3.59 25.00
N PHE A 321 2.39 2.41 24.82
CA PHE A 321 1.72 1.28 24.16
C PHE A 321 0.47 0.79 24.89
N GLU A 322 0.42 0.92 26.22
CA GLU A 322 -0.77 0.58 27.02
C GLU A 322 -1.98 1.42 26.67
N LYS A 323 -1.76 2.69 26.40
CA LYS A 323 -2.80 3.69 26.17
C LYS A 323 -3.24 3.84 24.71
N ILE A 324 -2.60 3.14 23.77
CA ILE A 324 -3.09 3.06 22.38
C ILE A 324 -4.38 2.23 22.38
N VAL A 325 -5.52 2.90 22.22
CA VAL A 325 -6.85 2.29 22.15
C VAL A 325 -7.46 2.59 20.77
N PRO A 326 -8.16 1.64 20.14
CA PRO A 326 -8.96 1.92 18.94
C PRO A 326 -10.02 2.97 19.26
N ASP A 327 -10.10 4.05 18.49
CA ASP A 327 -11.11 5.08 18.69
C ASP A 327 -12.45 4.59 18.12
N HIS A 328 -13.21 3.88 18.97
CA HIS A 328 -14.53 3.38 18.61
C HIS A 328 -15.57 4.51 18.43
N GLU A 329 -15.30 5.72 18.93
CA GLU A 329 -16.23 6.86 18.84
C GLU A 329 -16.03 7.68 17.55
N ALA A 330 -14.81 7.73 17.00
CA ALA A 330 -14.56 8.43 15.75
C ALA A 330 -15.29 7.80 14.54
N ALA A 331 -15.57 6.50 14.58
CA ALA A 331 -16.38 5.83 13.55
C ALA A 331 -17.85 6.27 13.56
N ALA A 332 -18.38 6.69 14.72
CA ALA A 332 -19.76 7.15 14.85
C ALA A 332 -19.96 8.60 14.36
N ARG A 333 -18.90 9.40 14.30
CA ARG A 333 -18.95 10.80 13.81
C ARG A 333 -18.71 10.82 12.29
N SER A 334 -19.68 10.33 11.53
CA SER A 334 -19.67 10.52 10.07
C SER A 334 -19.68 12.02 9.73
N PRO A 335 -18.87 12.47 8.75
CA PRO A 335 -18.88 13.85 8.27
C PRO A 335 -20.13 14.08 7.41
N ALA A 336 -21.29 14.13 8.05
CA ALA A 336 -22.51 14.58 7.42
C ALA A 336 -22.54 16.12 7.41
N SER A 337 -22.79 16.70 6.24
CA SER A 337 -23.10 18.12 5.97
C SER A 337 -21.93 19.11 5.89
N ALA A 338 -21.32 19.17 4.70
CA ALA A 338 -20.61 20.38 4.26
C ALA A 338 -20.66 20.52 2.73
N ALA A 339 -21.85 20.58 2.14
CA ALA A 339 -22.05 21.15 0.79
C ALA A 339 -23.55 21.19 0.42
N SER A 340 -24.18 22.38 0.49
CA SER A 340 -25.03 22.88 -0.60
C SER A 340 -25.51 24.30 -0.27
N GLY A 341 -24.90 25.30 -0.90
CA GLY A 341 -25.47 26.64 -1.02
C GLY A 341 -25.38 27.05 -2.48
N SER A 342 -26.44 26.84 -3.26
CA SER A 342 -26.52 27.24 -4.66
C SER A 342 -27.35 28.53 -4.79
N ALA A 343 -26.67 29.64 -5.08
CA ALA A 343 -27.32 30.86 -5.56
C ALA A 343 -27.62 30.70 -7.05
N VAL A 344 -28.88 30.92 -7.44
CA VAL A 344 -29.39 30.83 -8.81
C VAL A 344 -29.17 32.18 -9.50
N ASP A 345 -28.30 32.22 -10.50
CA ASP A 345 -28.02 33.41 -11.34
C ASP A 345 -28.63 33.22 -12.74
N TRP A 346 -29.44 34.18 -13.19
CA TRP A 346 -30.34 34.09 -14.34
C TRP A 346 -29.75 34.74 -15.60
N GLY A 347 -28.78 34.10 -16.25
CA GLY A 347 -28.17 34.57 -17.51
C GLY A 347 -27.99 33.46 -18.56
N ALA A 348 -29.09 32.80 -18.94
CA ALA A 348 -29.15 31.33 -19.05
C ALA A 348 -28.73 30.61 -20.35
N PRO A 349 -28.83 31.09 -21.61
CA PRO A 349 -28.67 30.15 -22.74
C PRO A 349 -27.23 29.97 -23.26
N GLU A 350 -26.39 31.01 -23.26
CA GLU A 350 -25.03 30.91 -23.84
C GLU A 350 -23.99 30.36 -22.85
N ARG A 351 -24.21 30.57 -21.54
CA ARG A 351 -23.37 29.96 -20.49
C ARG A 351 -23.62 28.47 -20.38
N GLU A 352 -24.87 28.02 -20.57
CA GLU A 352 -25.25 26.60 -20.47
C GLU A 352 -24.51 25.74 -21.50
N VAL A 353 -24.36 26.21 -22.75
CA VAL A 353 -23.60 25.46 -23.76
C VAL A 353 -22.11 25.41 -23.43
N CYS A 354 -21.52 26.51 -22.94
CA CYS A 354 -20.11 26.54 -22.55
C CYS A 354 -19.83 25.67 -21.31
N GLU A 355 -20.73 25.66 -20.34
CA GLU A 355 -20.64 24.82 -19.14
C GLU A 355 -20.80 23.34 -19.48
N GLN A 356 -21.79 22.98 -20.32
CA GLN A 356 -21.95 21.61 -20.83
C GLN A 356 -20.72 21.17 -21.63
N LEU A 357 -20.15 22.04 -22.47
CA LEU A 357 -18.95 21.72 -23.23
C LEU A 357 -17.72 21.56 -22.32
N ALA A 358 -17.58 22.41 -21.30
CA ALA A 358 -16.51 22.31 -20.31
C ALA A 358 -16.64 21.04 -19.46
N GLU A 359 -17.85 20.66 -19.07
CA GLU A 359 -18.16 19.42 -18.38
C GLU A 359 -17.82 18.21 -19.25
N VAL A 360 -18.26 18.20 -20.52
CA VAL A 360 -17.89 17.16 -21.49
C VAL A 360 -16.36 17.09 -21.69
N LEU A 361 -15.66 18.21 -21.78
CA LEU A 361 -14.20 18.25 -21.88
C LEU A 361 -13.52 17.75 -20.61
N LEU A 362 -14.09 18.02 -19.44
CA LEU A 362 -13.60 17.53 -18.15
C LEU A 362 -13.81 16.02 -18.03
N HIS A 363 -14.96 15.50 -18.42
CA HIS A 363 -15.23 14.05 -18.49
C HIS A 363 -14.35 13.36 -19.52
N LEU A 364 -14.16 13.97 -20.70
CA LEU A 364 -13.20 13.51 -21.69
C LEU A 364 -11.79 13.44 -21.11
N ARG A 365 -11.39 14.40 -20.28
CA ARG A 365 -10.06 14.37 -19.66
C ARG A 365 -9.97 13.33 -18.54
N ARG A 366 -11.04 13.08 -17.78
CA ARG A 366 -11.01 12.28 -16.55
C ARG A 366 -11.31 10.79 -16.77
N SER A 367 -12.30 10.44 -17.58
CA SER A 367 -12.74 9.05 -17.74
C SER A 367 -12.25 8.42 -19.06
N PRO A 368 -11.43 7.36 -19.01
CA PRO A 368 -10.98 6.66 -20.22
C PRO A 368 -12.14 5.96 -20.95
N VAL A 369 -13.18 5.52 -20.21
CA VAL A 369 -14.37 4.87 -20.77
C VAL A 369 -15.15 5.84 -21.64
N TYR A 370 -15.31 7.09 -21.19
CA TYR A 370 -15.97 8.14 -21.97
C TYR A 370 -15.28 8.35 -23.33
N ARG A 371 -13.94 8.44 -23.34
CA ARG A 371 -13.16 8.59 -24.58
C ARG A 371 -13.38 7.42 -25.54
N CYS A 372 -13.36 6.19 -25.02
CA CYS A 372 -13.59 5.00 -25.83
C CYS A 372 -15.01 5.00 -26.42
N MET A 373 -16.04 5.30 -25.62
CA MET A 373 -17.43 5.35 -26.10
C MET A 373 -17.62 6.43 -27.17
N LEU A 374 -17.03 7.63 -26.97
CA LEU A 374 -17.08 8.70 -27.97
C LEU A 374 -16.38 8.30 -29.27
N LEU A 375 -15.19 7.67 -29.18
CA LEU A 375 -14.48 7.14 -30.34
C LEU A 375 -15.34 6.08 -31.07
N GLY A 376 -16.02 5.22 -30.33
CA GLY A 376 -16.96 4.24 -30.87
C GLY A 376 -18.12 4.89 -31.63
N ILE A 377 -18.71 5.96 -31.08
CA ILE A 377 -19.77 6.73 -31.75
C ILE A 377 -19.24 7.37 -33.04
N LEU A 378 -18.12 8.07 -32.99
CA LEU A 378 -17.53 8.71 -34.16
C LEU A 378 -17.19 7.69 -35.26
N ALA A 379 -16.62 6.55 -34.87
CA ALA A 379 -16.35 5.44 -35.79
C ALA A 379 -17.64 4.88 -36.39
N SER A 380 -18.69 4.67 -35.58
CA SER A 380 -19.99 4.17 -36.05
C SER A 380 -20.65 5.11 -37.07
N ILE A 381 -20.57 6.42 -36.86
CA ILE A 381 -21.07 7.43 -37.81
C ILE A 381 -20.26 7.39 -39.10
N ALA A 382 -18.93 7.30 -39.02
CA ALA A 382 -18.08 7.16 -40.20
C ALA A 382 -18.42 5.89 -41.02
N PHE A 383 -18.62 4.74 -40.34
CA PHE A 383 -19.04 3.51 -41.00
C PHE A 383 -20.45 3.60 -41.57
N PHE A 384 -21.38 4.28 -40.89
CA PHE A 384 -22.72 4.54 -41.40
C PHE A 384 -22.67 5.31 -42.72
N VAL A 385 -21.89 6.40 -42.78
CA VAL A 385 -21.71 7.19 -44.01
C VAL A 385 -21.09 6.34 -45.12
N PHE A 386 -20.09 5.51 -44.81
CA PHE A 386 -19.49 4.58 -45.76
C PHE A 386 -20.51 3.55 -46.31
N TYR A 387 -21.34 2.97 -45.45
CA TYR A 387 -22.40 2.05 -45.88
C TYR A 387 -23.45 2.74 -46.73
N TRP A 388 -23.84 3.97 -46.38
CA TRP A 388 -24.78 4.77 -47.15
C TRP A 388 -24.25 5.07 -48.57
N GLN A 389 -23.01 5.53 -48.67
CA GLN A 389 -22.37 5.83 -49.95
C GLN A 389 -22.23 4.58 -50.83
N THR A 390 -21.74 3.47 -50.27
CA THR A 390 -21.59 2.22 -51.02
C THR A 390 -22.93 1.59 -51.40
N ALA A 391 -23.99 1.75 -50.59
CA ALA A 391 -25.35 1.37 -50.97
C ALA A 391 -25.84 2.21 -52.17
N GLY A 392 -25.60 3.52 -52.14
CA GLY A 392 -25.94 4.44 -53.25
C GLY A 392 -25.27 4.04 -54.57
N GLN A 393 -23.99 3.66 -54.52
CA GLN A 393 -23.26 3.15 -55.68
C GLN A 393 -23.90 1.87 -56.25
N VAL A 394 -24.24 0.90 -55.39
CA VAL A 394 -24.92 -0.34 -55.82
C VAL A 394 -26.29 -0.06 -56.43
N VAL A 395 -27.05 0.87 -55.87
CA VAL A 395 -28.34 1.32 -56.46
C VAL A 395 -28.12 1.98 -57.83
N GLY A 396 -27.05 2.76 -57.99
CA GLY A 396 -26.65 3.33 -59.28
C GLY A 396 -26.39 2.25 -60.33
N LEU A 397 -25.61 1.23 -59.99
CA LEU A 397 -25.32 0.08 -60.88
C LEU A 397 -26.57 -0.73 -61.23
N LEU A 398 -27.46 -0.94 -60.25
CA LEU A 398 -28.76 -1.60 -60.47
C LEU A 398 -29.63 -0.79 -61.45
N ARG A 399 -29.67 0.55 -61.30
CA ARG A 399 -30.43 1.44 -62.19
C ARG A 399 -29.82 1.53 -63.59
N ALA A 400 -28.50 1.50 -63.71
CA ALA A 400 -27.79 1.51 -64.99
C ALA A 400 -27.97 0.19 -65.78
N GLY A 401 -28.49 -0.86 -65.14
CA GLY A 401 -28.70 -2.15 -65.77
C GLY A 401 -27.41 -2.96 -65.97
N SER A 402 -26.32 -2.58 -65.30
CA SER A 402 -25.04 -3.30 -65.35
C SER A 402 -25.10 -4.68 -64.67
N CYS A 403 -26.10 -4.92 -63.81
CA CYS A 403 -26.32 -6.19 -63.10
C CYS A 403 -27.32 -7.12 -63.83
N ARG A 404 -27.13 -7.42 -65.13
CA ARG A 404 -28.02 -8.32 -65.88
C ARG A 404 -27.56 -9.79 -65.81
N GLY A 405 -28.51 -10.72 -65.77
CA GLY A 405 -28.23 -12.17 -65.78
C GLY A 405 -27.91 -12.75 -64.38
N PRO A 406 -27.01 -13.75 -64.26
CA PRO A 406 -26.69 -14.40 -62.97
C PRO A 406 -26.10 -13.44 -61.93
N GLU A 407 -25.56 -12.30 -62.35
CA GLU A 407 -25.03 -11.25 -61.47
C GLU A 407 -26.11 -10.45 -60.73
N SER A 408 -27.37 -10.50 -61.18
CA SER A 408 -28.49 -9.82 -60.52
C SER A 408 -28.68 -10.24 -59.06
N VAL A 409 -28.56 -11.56 -58.78
CA VAL A 409 -28.65 -12.11 -57.42
C VAL A 409 -27.50 -11.61 -56.56
N SER A 410 -26.31 -11.47 -57.13
CA SER A 410 -25.12 -10.94 -56.44
C SER A 410 -25.29 -9.46 -56.09
N CYS A 411 -25.77 -8.64 -57.03
CA CYS A 411 -26.02 -7.21 -56.78
C CYS A 411 -27.14 -6.98 -55.75
N VAL A 412 -28.23 -7.75 -55.79
CA VAL A 412 -29.29 -7.68 -54.78
C VAL A 412 -28.76 -8.11 -53.40
N GLY A 413 -27.99 -9.20 -53.34
CA GLY A 413 -27.35 -9.65 -52.11
C GLY A 413 -26.38 -8.62 -51.54
N ALA A 414 -25.58 -7.97 -52.40
CA ALA A 414 -24.69 -6.88 -52.01
C ALA A 414 -25.49 -5.68 -51.45
N PHE A 415 -26.55 -5.26 -52.13
CA PHE A 415 -27.43 -4.20 -51.65
C PHE A 415 -28.03 -4.51 -50.28
N LEU A 416 -28.61 -5.70 -50.10
CA LEU A 416 -29.17 -6.13 -48.81
C LEU A 416 -28.12 -6.15 -47.70
N ARG A 417 -26.90 -6.62 -47.98
CA ARG A 417 -25.78 -6.59 -47.03
C ARG A 417 -25.41 -5.16 -46.63
N LYS A 418 -25.46 -4.20 -47.57
CA LYS A 418 -25.19 -2.77 -47.28
C LYS A 418 -26.31 -2.14 -46.45
N VAL A 419 -27.57 -2.44 -46.76
CA VAL A 419 -28.73 -1.97 -45.97
C VAL A 419 -28.69 -2.54 -44.55
N PHE A 420 -28.38 -3.83 -44.40
CA PHE A 420 -28.18 -4.44 -43.09
C PHE A 420 -27.02 -3.79 -42.32
N GLY A 421 -25.90 -3.52 -43.00
CA GLY A 421 -24.79 -2.76 -42.44
C GLY A 421 -25.20 -1.37 -41.94
N LEU A 422 -26.00 -0.67 -42.73
CA LEU A 422 -26.52 0.65 -42.40
C LEU A 422 -27.43 0.62 -41.16
N CYS A 423 -28.40 -0.30 -41.13
CA CYS A 423 -29.27 -0.48 -39.98
C CYS A 423 -28.47 -0.88 -38.73
N GLY A 424 -27.49 -1.79 -38.87
CA GLY A 424 -26.62 -2.21 -37.78
C GLY A 424 -25.81 -1.06 -37.19
N MET A 425 -25.14 -0.26 -38.03
CA MET A 425 -24.35 0.90 -37.57
C MET A 425 -25.23 2.00 -36.99
N GLY A 426 -26.42 2.23 -37.53
CA GLY A 426 -27.39 3.18 -36.97
C GLY A 426 -27.87 2.76 -35.59
N CYS A 427 -28.28 1.50 -35.42
CA CYS A 427 -28.65 0.94 -34.11
C CYS A 427 -27.48 0.99 -33.13
N TYR A 428 -26.25 0.72 -33.60
CA TYR A 428 -25.05 0.79 -32.78
C TYR A 428 -24.78 2.21 -32.27
N ALA A 429 -24.80 3.21 -33.16
CA ALA A 429 -24.61 4.62 -32.81
C ALA A 429 -25.63 5.09 -31.77
N VAL A 430 -26.91 4.75 -31.96
CA VAL A 430 -27.99 5.08 -31.01
C VAL A 430 -27.75 4.38 -29.67
N SER A 431 -27.39 3.09 -29.69
CA SER A 431 -27.13 2.34 -28.45
C SER A 431 -25.96 2.93 -27.65
N LEU A 432 -24.86 3.29 -28.31
CA LEU A 432 -23.71 3.93 -27.67
C LEU A 432 -24.06 5.33 -27.15
N THR A 433 -24.90 6.08 -27.85
CA THR A 433 -25.36 7.40 -27.40
C THR A 433 -26.20 7.29 -26.13
N VAL A 434 -27.09 6.29 -26.03
CA VAL A 434 -27.87 6.03 -24.81
C VAL A 434 -26.96 5.61 -23.65
N VAL A 435 -25.93 4.80 -23.93
CA VAL A 435 -24.92 4.44 -22.92
C VAL A 435 -24.12 5.66 -22.48
N LEU A 436 -23.70 6.52 -23.42
CA LEU A 436 -22.98 7.76 -23.13
C LEU A 436 -23.81 8.72 -22.28
N TRP A 437 -25.12 8.79 -22.52
CA TRP A 437 -26.04 9.58 -21.69
C TRP A 437 -26.09 9.09 -20.23
N ASN A 438 -25.84 7.80 -20.00
CA ASN A 438 -25.83 7.17 -18.67
C ASN A 438 -24.40 6.92 -18.15
N VAL A 439 -23.39 7.57 -18.73
CA VAL A 439 -21.97 7.28 -18.45
C VAL A 439 -21.58 7.62 -17.01
N GLU A 440 -22.16 8.66 -16.40
CA GLU A 440 -21.86 9.03 -15.01
C GLU A 440 -22.15 7.90 -14.03
N ARG A 441 -23.28 7.20 -14.22
CA ARG A 441 -23.63 6.04 -13.39
C ARG A 441 -22.66 4.89 -13.61
N LEU A 442 -22.25 4.66 -14.85
CA LEU A 442 -21.28 3.62 -15.19
C LEU A 442 -19.89 3.94 -14.60
N ASP A 443 -19.45 5.20 -14.67
CA ASP A 443 -18.16 5.66 -14.15
C ASP A 443 -18.14 5.55 -12.61
N ALA A 444 -19.22 5.91 -11.94
CA ALA A 444 -19.37 5.73 -10.48
C ALA A 444 -19.24 4.26 -10.06
N VAL A 445 -19.92 3.35 -10.79
CA VAL A 445 -19.86 1.91 -10.55
C VAL A 445 -18.44 1.37 -10.77
N LEU A 446 -17.78 1.76 -11.86
CA LEU A 446 -16.41 1.34 -12.16
C LEU A 446 -15.41 1.88 -11.13
N GLN A 447 -15.59 3.12 -10.66
CA GLN A 447 -14.77 3.70 -9.60
C GLN A 447 -14.93 2.91 -8.29
N VAL A 448 -16.15 2.58 -7.89
CA VAL A 448 -16.40 1.76 -6.68
C VAL A 448 -15.74 0.39 -6.79
N GLN A 449 -15.74 -0.22 -7.97
CA GLN A 449 -15.05 -1.50 -8.17
C GLN A 449 -13.54 -1.40 -8.11
N GLU A 450 -12.96 -0.34 -8.69
CA GLU A 450 -11.53 -0.06 -8.57
C GLU A 450 -11.16 0.10 -7.09
N GLU A 451 -11.94 0.86 -6.33
CA GLU A 451 -11.76 1.01 -4.88
C GLU A 451 -11.88 -0.33 -4.12
N ILE A 452 -12.86 -1.17 -4.46
CA ILE A 452 -12.98 -2.52 -3.87
C ILE A 452 -11.73 -3.36 -4.18
N HIS A 453 -11.21 -3.31 -5.40
CA HIS A 453 -10.03 -4.07 -5.79
C HIS A 453 -8.78 -3.59 -5.04
N GLU A 454 -8.61 -2.27 -4.90
CA GLU A 454 -7.54 -1.67 -4.09
C GLU A 454 -7.64 -2.11 -2.62
N ILE A 455 -8.85 -2.14 -2.06
CA ILE A 455 -9.10 -2.63 -0.68
C ILE A 455 -8.78 -4.13 -0.55
N GLU A 456 -9.19 -4.95 -1.51
CA GLU A 456 -8.89 -6.40 -1.53
C GLU A 456 -7.38 -6.67 -1.64
N ASP A 457 -6.66 -5.88 -2.44
CA ASP A 457 -5.21 -5.99 -2.55
C ASP A 457 -4.51 -5.55 -1.27
N PHE A 458 -4.97 -4.46 -0.65
CA PHE A 458 -4.47 -4.03 0.65
C PHE A 458 -4.72 -5.10 1.74
N LYS A 459 -5.89 -5.74 1.74
CA LYS A 459 -6.18 -6.91 2.59
C LYS A 459 -5.16 -8.03 2.39
N ARG A 460 -4.87 -8.41 1.13
CA ARG A 460 -3.85 -9.44 0.83
C ARG A 460 -2.47 -9.05 1.34
N GLN A 461 -2.12 -7.76 1.30
CA GLN A 461 -0.85 -7.26 1.84
C GLN A 461 -0.80 -7.38 3.36
N ILE A 462 -1.89 -7.02 4.07
CA ILE A 462 -1.99 -7.19 5.53
C ILE A 462 -1.94 -8.67 5.91
N ASP A 463 -2.64 -9.54 5.19
CA ASP A 463 -2.62 -10.98 5.44
C ASP A 463 -1.20 -11.53 5.27
N ARG A 464 -0.47 -11.10 4.23
CA ARG A 464 0.95 -11.43 4.04
C ARG A 464 1.81 -10.92 5.20
N LEU A 465 1.64 -9.65 5.59
CA LEU A 465 2.37 -9.06 6.72
C LEU A 465 2.11 -9.84 8.02
N ASN A 466 0.85 -10.20 8.28
CA ASN A 466 0.47 -11.00 9.44
C ASN A 466 1.09 -12.41 9.38
N THR A 467 1.14 -13.06 8.21
CA THR A 467 1.85 -14.34 8.07
C THR A 467 3.36 -14.23 8.27
N GLN A 468 3.98 -13.13 7.84
CA GLN A 468 5.41 -12.88 8.00
C GLN A 468 5.76 -12.52 9.44
N LEU A 469 5.01 -11.62 10.09
CA LEU A 469 5.19 -11.25 11.49
C LEU A 469 5.06 -12.47 12.42
N LEU A 470 4.11 -13.37 12.15
CA LEU A 470 3.98 -14.62 12.91
C LEU A 470 5.16 -15.57 12.70
N ALA A 471 5.81 -15.54 11.54
CA ALA A 471 7.02 -16.31 11.29
C ALA A 471 8.27 -15.66 11.92
N GLU A 472 8.26 -14.34 12.09
CA GLU A 472 9.35 -13.56 12.70
C GLU A 472 9.30 -13.49 14.23
N ASP A 473 8.28 -14.03 14.90
CA ASP A 473 8.25 -14.13 16.36
C ASP A 473 9.50 -14.86 16.92
N ASP A 474 10.06 -15.81 16.17
CA ASP A 474 11.33 -16.48 16.50
C ASP A 474 12.55 -15.54 16.42
N SER A 475 12.47 -14.50 15.58
CA SER A 475 13.54 -13.50 15.43
C SER A 475 13.62 -12.53 16.62
N ASN A 476 12.48 -12.17 17.23
CA ASN A 476 12.44 -11.32 18.42
C ASN A 476 13.12 -12.01 19.62
N ILE A 477 12.93 -13.33 19.77
CA ILE A 477 13.63 -14.15 20.77
C ILE A 477 15.14 -14.13 20.52
N SER A 478 15.58 -14.17 19.25
CA SER A 478 17.00 -14.12 18.90
C SER A 478 17.67 -12.78 19.27
N MET A 479 16.93 -11.66 19.22
CA MET A 479 17.46 -10.36 19.59
C MET A 479 17.70 -10.26 21.10
N ILE A 480 16.74 -10.70 21.92
CA ILE A 480 16.91 -10.73 23.38
C ILE A 480 18.11 -11.60 23.75
N GLN A 481 18.22 -12.80 23.16
CA GLN A 481 19.38 -13.67 23.38
C GLN A 481 20.71 -13.02 22.97
N THR A 482 20.71 -12.18 21.94
CA THR A 482 21.92 -11.48 21.49
C THR A 482 22.34 -10.42 22.51
N ILE A 483 21.39 -9.65 23.03
CA ILE A 483 21.63 -8.68 24.11
C ILE A 483 22.13 -9.40 25.36
N GLU A 484 21.46 -10.47 25.79
CA GLU A 484 21.89 -11.29 26.93
C GLU A 484 23.32 -11.83 26.76
N ARG A 485 23.67 -12.37 25.60
CA ARG A 485 25.03 -12.88 25.33
C ARG A 485 26.08 -11.79 25.43
N GLN A 486 25.80 -10.59 24.93
CA GLN A 486 26.73 -9.46 25.01
C GLN A 486 26.94 -9.00 26.47
N LEU A 487 25.89 -9.04 27.27
CA LEU A 487 25.91 -8.60 28.67
C LEU A 487 26.44 -9.66 29.63
N ALA A 488 26.28 -10.94 29.30
CA ALA A 488 26.70 -12.05 30.15
C ALA A 488 28.21 -12.00 30.49
N ALA A 489 29.05 -11.57 29.54
CA ALA A 489 30.49 -11.46 29.76
C ALA A 489 30.83 -10.42 30.84
N GLN A 490 30.22 -9.24 30.76
CA GLN A 490 30.46 -8.14 31.71
C GLN A 490 29.81 -8.43 33.07
N LYS A 491 28.59 -8.99 33.07
CA LYS A 491 27.92 -9.46 34.29
C LYS A 491 28.78 -10.49 35.04
N ARG A 492 29.41 -11.42 34.31
CA ARG A 492 30.28 -12.44 34.89
C ARG A 492 31.52 -11.84 35.57
N LEU A 493 32.12 -10.79 35.02
CA LEU A 493 33.29 -10.12 35.63
C LEU A 493 32.92 -9.50 36.98
N VAL A 494 31.84 -8.70 37.02
CA VAL A 494 31.39 -8.05 38.26
C VAL A 494 30.92 -9.07 39.29
N ALA A 495 30.23 -10.12 38.86
CA ALA A 495 29.79 -11.19 39.74
C ALA A 495 30.96 -11.99 40.31
N ALA A 496 31.96 -12.34 39.50
CA ALA A 496 33.16 -13.04 39.94
C ALA A 496 33.91 -12.21 40.98
N PHE A 497 34.15 -10.93 40.68
CA PHE A 497 34.80 -10.01 41.61
C PHE A 497 34.03 -9.90 42.93
N TYR A 498 32.70 -9.70 42.87
CA TYR A 498 31.87 -9.59 44.07
C TYR A 498 31.97 -10.84 44.94
N ASN A 499 31.87 -12.03 44.33
CA ASN A 499 31.94 -13.31 45.05
C ASN A 499 33.33 -13.57 45.64
N ASP A 500 34.41 -13.30 44.90
CA ASP A 500 35.78 -13.51 45.36
C ASP A 500 36.17 -12.55 46.50
N CYS A 501 35.53 -11.38 46.55
CA CYS A 501 35.81 -10.34 47.53
C CYS A 501 34.85 -10.35 48.73
N TRP A 502 33.84 -11.24 48.75
CA TRP A 502 32.84 -11.27 49.81
C TRP A 502 33.39 -11.98 51.06
N GLY A 503 33.83 -11.20 52.06
CA GLY A 503 34.20 -11.71 53.38
C GLY A 503 35.59 -11.35 53.91
N GLY A 504 36.36 -10.52 53.21
CA GLY A 504 37.70 -10.10 53.67
C GLY A 504 38.12 -8.70 53.20
N THR A 505 39.25 -8.23 53.72
CA THR A 505 39.93 -7.00 53.25
C THR A 505 40.44 -7.22 51.83
N VAL A 506 39.88 -6.46 50.89
CA VAL A 506 40.23 -6.54 49.46
C VAL A 506 41.42 -5.63 49.20
N GLN A 507 42.46 -6.16 48.53
CA GLN A 507 43.62 -5.36 48.15
C GLN A 507 43.27 -4.40 47.00
N LEU A 508 43.83 -3.18 47.02
CA LEU A 508 43.63 -2.15 46.00
C LEU A 508 43.88 -2.66 44.56
N SER A 509 44.91 -3.51 44.40
CA SER A 509 45.30 -4.13 43.12
C SER A 509 44.19 -4.93 42.44
N ARG A 510 43.27 -5.53 43.22
CA ARG A 510 42.13 -6.27 42.68
C ARG A 510 41.09 -5.35 42.06
N PHE A 511 40.86 -4.18 42.65
CA PHE A 511 39.95 -3.20 42.07
C PHE A 511 40.54 -2.59 40.79
N GLU A 512 41.86 -2.40 40.73
CA GLU A 512 42.54 -1.95 39.51
C GLU A 512 42.40 -2.98 38.38
N GLN A 513 42.58 -4.26 38.70
CA GLN A 513 42.36 -5.36 37.77
C GLN A 513 40.91 -5.36 37.24
N LEU A 514 39.91 -5.22 38.11
CA LEU A 514 38.50 -5.15 37.72
C LEU A 514 38.24 -3.97 36.77
N ALA A 515 38.77 -2.78 37.07
CA ALA A 515 38.62 -1.60 36.22
C ALA A 515 39.19 -1.85 34.81
N SER A 516 40.40 -2.42 34.73
CA SER A 516 41.04 -2.75 33.45
C SER A 516 40.29 -3.83 32.66
N GLU A 517 39.75 -4.85 33.33
CA GLU A 517 38.97 -5.91 32.68
C GLU A 517 37.63 -5.39 32.15
N LEU A 518 36.95 -4.50 32.90
CA LEU A 518 35.74 -3.81 32.45
C LEU A 518 36.01 -2.93 31.23
N GLU A 519 37.07 -2.12 31.25
CA GLU A 519 37.47 -1.26 30.12
C GLU A 519 37.77 -2.09 28.85
N SER A 520 38.49 -3.20 29.01
CA SER A 520 38.78 -4.14 27.92
C SER A 520 37.50 -4.77 27.36
N ALA A 521 36.59 -5.24 28.22
CA ALA A 521 35.32 -5.79 27.79
C ALA A 521 34.43 -4.76 27.07
N LEU A 522 34.45 -3.50 27.52
CA LEU A 522 33.72 -2.39 26.90
C LEU A 522 34.25 -2.05 25.50
N SER A 523 35.57 -2.00 25.32
CA SER A 523 36.18 -1.73 24.01
C SER A 523 35.85 -2.83 22.99
N LYS A 524 35.91 -4.10 23.41
CA LYS A 524 35.53 -5.25 22.58
C LYS A 524 34.05 -5.18 22.17
N GLY A 525 33.17 -4.83 23.12
CA GLY A 525 31.74 -4.64 22.86
C GLY A 525 31.45 -3.57 21.80
N ARG A 526 32.12 -2.41 21.86
CA ARG A 526 31.97 -1.34 20.86
C ARG A 526 32.36 -1.82 19.45
N SER A 527 33.49 -2.51 19.32
CA SER A 527 33.95 -3.00 18.01
C SER A 527 32.98 -3.99 17.34
N LEU A 528 32.34 -4.86 18.13
CA LEU A 528 31.32 -5.79 17.64
C LEU A 528 30.06 -5.05 17.20
N ARG A 529 29.67 -4.01 17.95
CA ARG A 529 28.49 -3.20 17.63
C ARG A 529 28.68 -2.40 16.35
N GLU A 530 29.85 -1.81 16.13
CA GLU A 530 30.19 -1.12 14.88
C GLU A 530 30.12 -2.06 13.68
N ARG A 531 30.66 -3.28 13.82
CA ARG A 531 30.57 -4.32 12.77
C ARG A 531 29.12 -4.75 12.50
N ALA A 532 28.33 -4.97 13.54
CA ALA A 532 26.92 -5.31 13.39
C ALA A 532 26.13 -4.17 12.71
N GLY A 533 26.39 -2.92 13.10
CA GLY A 533 25.80 -1.74 12.47
C GLY A 533 26.13 -1.64 10.98
N GLN A 534 27.38 -1.91 10.59
CA GLN A 534 27.77 -1.97 9.18
C GLN A 534 27.06 -3.11 8.41
N LEU A 535 26.92 -4.28 9.02
CA LEU A 535 26.22 -5.41 8.39
C LEU A 535 24.73 -5.09 8.14
N TRP A 536 24.07 -4.47 9.11
CA TRP A 536 22.67 -4.03 9.00
C TRP A 536 22.49 -2.92 7.95
N LYS A 537 23.44 -2.00 7.81
CA LYS A 537 23.43 -0.99 6.75
C LYS A 537 23.45 -1.63 5.35
N CYS A 538 24.20 -2.73 5.17
CA CYS A 538 24.29 -3.44 3.89
C CYS A 538 23.04 -4.26 3.54
N THR A 539 22.32 -4.80 4.52
CA THR A 539 21.12 -5.63 4.27
C THR A 539 19.81 -4.83 4.27
N GLY A 540 19.69 -3.80 5.11
CA GLY A 540 18.47 -2.99 5.24
C GLY A 540 18.22 -2.01 4.09
N GLY A 541 19.28 -1.58 3.38
CA GLY A 541 19.16 -0.68 2.22
C GLY A 541 18.48 -1.31 1.00
N SER A 542 18.43 -2.65 0.93
CA SER A 542 17.84 -3.37 -0.21
C SER A 542 16.40 -3.83 0.02
N ALA A 543 15.96 -3.96 1.28
CA ALA A 543 14.62 -4.48 1.60
C ALA A 543 13.48 -3.49 1.30
N ARG A 544 13.77 -2.18 1.19
CA ARG A 544 12.78 -1.17 0.75
C ARG A 544 12.60 -1.11 -0.77
N SER A 545 13.43 -1.83 -1.54
CA SER A 545 13.49 -1.76 -3.01
C SER A 545 12.97 -3.03 -3.71
N TYR A 546 12.63 -4.09 -2.96
CA TYR A 546 12.01 -5.30 -3.52
C TYR A 546 10.55 -5.42 -3.06
N LEU A 547 9.66 -4.78 -3.82
CA LEU A 547 8.35 -5.32 -4.23
C LEU A 547 7.77 -4.38 -5.31
N PRO A 548 8.03 -4.72 -6.58
CA PRO A 548 6.91 -5.13 -7.40
C PRO A 548 7.18 -6.55 -7.86
N VAL A 549 6.66 -7.53 -7.12
CA VAL A 549 6.52 -8.88 -7.69
C VAL A 549 5.31 -8.82 -8.61
N SER A 550 5.57 -8.45 -9.87
CA SER A 550 4.67 -8.72 -10.98
C SER A 550 4.54 -10.24 -11.07
N GLY A 551 3.32 -10.75 -10.93
CA GLY A 551 3.04 -12.17 -11.07
C GLY A 551 3.14 -12.57 -12.53
N GLU A 552 4.21 -13.26 -12.91
CA GLU A 552 4.28 -14.07 -14.12
C GLU A 552 4.48 -15.55 -13.77
N ASN A 553 3.43 -16.32 -14.08
CA ASN A 553 3.40 -17.70 -14.55
C ASN A 553 4.40 -18.72 -13.96
N LEU A 554 3.91 -19.48 -12.97
CA LEU A 554 4.38 -20.84 -12.69
C LEU A 554 3.36 -21.85 -13.25
N THR A 555 3.47 -22.15 -14.54
CA THR A 555 2.85 -23.35 -15.12
C THR A 555 3.68 -24.58 -14.75
N LYS A 556 3.06 -25.48 -13.98
CA LYS A 556 3.48 -26.84 -13.67
C LYS A 556 4.00 -27.60 -14.90
N GLY A 557 5.28 -27.96 -14.89
CA GLY A 557 5.78 -29.14 -15.57
C GLY A 557 5.54 -30.37 -14.68
N ARG A 558 4.52 -31.16 -14.97
CA ARG A 558 4.32 -32.50 -14.41
C ARG A 558 4.85 -33.51 -15.44
N GLN A 559 6.13 -33.88 -15.33
CA GLN A 559 6.64 -35.09 -15.97
C GLN A 559 6.32 -36.29 -15.08
N GLY A 560 5.65 -37.28 -15.66
CA GLY A 560 5.44 -38.59 -15.05
C GLY A 560 6.70 -39.44 -15.13
N GLY A 561 6.78 -40.42 -14.22
CA GLY A 561 7.82 -41.43 -14.20
C GLY A 561 7.69 -42.36 -13.00
N ALA A 562 6.82 -43.37 -13.13
CA ALA A 562 6.89 -44.75 -12.64
C ALA A 562 5.48 -45.36 -12.66
#